data_AF-X1UL98-F1
#
_entry.id   AF-X1UL98-F1
#
_cell.length_a   1.000
_cell.length_b   1.000
_cell.length_c   1.000
_cell.angle_alpha   90.00
_cell.angle_beta   90.00
_cell.angle_gamma   90.00
#
_symmetry.space_group_name_H-M   'P 1'
#
loop_
_entity.id
_entity.type
_entity.pdbx_description
1 polymer ?
#
loop_
_entity_poly.entity_id
_entity_poly.type
_entity_poly.pdbx_seq_one_letter_code
_entity_poly.pdbx_strand_id
1 'polypeptide(L)'
;KDVFGTPGDPAQGSAGDLYRLKPDLNFGLWLYAADYFVGISGQQIIPQTVVFENDTLGIKLVPHLFATAGYRFLVSEDVNAVPSVMVKYVSGSPSTPQFDLNLKFQYKDLLWLGGGYRQNNGFSGMIGLNVGNTFNVGYAYDYTTTQLNTVSNGTHELVIGFLLGNSYGDTCPRNVW
;
A
#
# COMPACT_ATOMS: atom_id res chain seq x y z
N LYS A 1 -12.98 -22.01 38.34
CA LYS A 1 -13.54 -20.85 39.09
C LYS A 1 -12.79 -19.65 38.56
N ASP A 2 -13.24 -19.16 37.42
CA ASP A 2 -12.57 -18.10 36.67
C ASP A 2 -13.04 -16.76 37.25
N VAL A 3 -12.16 -16.08 37.94
CA VAL A 3 -12.42 -14.74 38.49
C VAL A 3 -12.02 -13.73 37.41
N PHE A 4 -12.89 -13.55 36.43
CA PHE A 4 -12.87 -12.35 35.60
C PHE A 4 -13.71 -11.27 36.30
N GLY A 5 -13.08 -10.14 36.61
CA GLY A 5 -13.77 -8.93 37.07
C GLY A 5 -13.49 -8.55 38.52
N THR A 6 -12.33 -7.94 38.79
CA THR A 6 -12.17 -7.09 39.97
C THR A 6 -12.82 -5.72 39.71
N PRO A 7 -13.62 -5.17 40.64
CA PRO A 7 -14.14 -3.81 40.52
C PRO A 7 -12.97 -2.82 40.48
N GLY A 8 -12.84 -2.06 39.39
CA GLY A 8 -11.73 -1.12 39.15
C GLY A 8 -10.77 -1.53 38.03
N ASP A 9 -11.07 -2.57 37.26
CA ASP A 9 -10.37 -2.87 36.01
C ASP A 9 -10.61 -1.75 34.97
N PRO A 10 -9.58 -1.01 34.52
CA PRO A 10 -9.71 0.05 33.52
C PRO A 10 -10.16 -0.47 32.14
N ALA A 11 -10.15 -1.79 31.89
CA ALA A 11 -10.78 -2.37 30.70
C ALA A 11 -12.31 -2.37 30.78
N GLN A 12 -12.89 -2.23 31.98
CA GLN A 12 -14.32 -1.97 32.20
C GLN A 12 -14.53 -0.48 32.47
N GLY A 13 -14.31 0.33 31.44
CA GLY A 13 -14.63 1.75 31.46
C GLY A 13 -16.05 1.99 31.97
N SER A 14 -16.22 3.02 32.80
CA SER A 14 -17.52 3.51 33.26
C SER A 14 -18.46 3.65 32.04
N ALA A 15 -19.71 3.23 32.18
CA ALA A 15 -20.72 3.12 31.11
C ALA A 15 -21.19 4.49 30.53
N GLY A 16 -20.31 5.50 30.53
CA GLY A 16 -20.59 6.88 30.16
C GLY A 16 -20.09 7.31 28.77
N ASP A 17 -19.11 6.64 28.15
CA ASP A 17 -18.58 7.04 26.83
C ASP A 17 -18.07 5.83 26.01
N LEU A 18 -18.91 4.80 25.83
CA LEU A 18 -18.56 3.60 25.05
C LEU A 18 -18.51 3.82 23.52
N TYR A 19 -18.84 5.02 23.04
CA TYR A 19 -18.76 5.38 21.62
C TYR A 19 -17.67 6.44 21.39
N ARG A 20 -16.45 6.02 21.06
CA ARG A 20 -15.40 6.95 20.62
C ARG A 20 -15.33 6.96 19.10
N LEU A 21 -16.10 7.86 18.48
CA LEU A 21 -16.00 8.11 17.04
C LEU A 21 -14.61 8.70 16.74
N LYS A 22 -13.81 7.98 15.95
CA LYS A 22 -12.49 8.42 15.50
C LYS A 22 -12.51 8.62 13.99
N PRO A 23 -12.89 9.80 13.50
CA PRO A 23 -12.84 10.07 12.06
C PRO A 23 -11.39 10.14 11.59
N ASP A 24 -11.03 9.32 10.61
CA ASP A 24 -9.76 9.41 9.89
C ASP A 24 -9.99 10.05 8.52
N LEU A 25 -9.04 10.84 8.06
CA LEU A 25 -9.10 11.53 6.77
C LEU A 25 -7.79 11.36 6.02
N ASN A 26 -7.92 10.85 4.80
CA ASN A 26 -6.85 10.65 3.85
C ASN A 26 -7.14 11.50 2.61
N PHE A 27 -6.14 12.17 2.05
CA PHE A 27 -6.26 12.90 0.78
C PHE A 27 -5.23 12.40 -0.22
N GLY A 28 -5.56 12.48 -1.50
CA GLY A 28 -4.63 12.16 -2.58
C GLY A 28 -4.93 12.98 -3.82
N LEU A 29 -3.88 13.41 -4.51
CA LEU A 29 -3.94 14.02 -5.83
C LEU A 29 -3.14 13.12 -6.78
N TRP A 30 -3.75 12.76 -7.91
CA TRP A 30 -3.12 11.94 -8.94
C TRP A 30 -3.22 12.66 -10.28
N LEU A 31 -2.06 12.91 -10.89
CA LEU A 31 -1.94 13.51 -12.21
C LEU A 31 -1.34 12.47 -13.15
N TYR A 32 -1.98 12.27 -14.29
CA TYR A 32 -1.56 11.34 -15.31
C TYR A 32 -1.51 12.03 -16.67
N ALA A 33 -0.58 11.58 -17.50
CA ALA A 33 -0.41 11.95 -18.89
C ALA A 33 -0.17 10.66 -19.70
N ALA A 34 -0.07 10.77 -21.03
CA ALA A 34 0.07 9.61 -21.91
C ALA A 34 1.22 8.66 -21.51
N ASP A 35 2.33 9.21 -21.01
CA ASP A 35 3.54 8.44 -20.71
C ASP A 35 4.09 8.67 -19.30
N TYR A 36 3.45 9.47 -18.44
CA TYR A 36 3.94 9.67 -17.08
C TYR A 36 2.81 9.90 -16.09
N PHE A 37 3.08 9.62 -14.82
CA PHE A 37 2.16 9.88 -13.73
C PHE A 37 2.91 10.42 -12.52
N VAL A 38 2.25 11.30 -11.78
CA VAL A 38 2.74 11.88 -10.54
C VAL A 38 1.58 11.93 -9.55
N GLY A 39 1.81 11.44 -8.35
CA GLY A 39 0.84 11.43 -7.27
C GLY A 39 1.43 11.98 -5.98
N ILE A 40 0.61 12.69 -5.22
CA ILE A 40 0.89 13.01 -3.82
C ILE A 40 -0.29 12.56 -2.98
N SER A 41 -0.04 11.93 -1.84
CA SER A 41 -1.10 11.58 -0.90
C SER A 41 -0.65 11.76 0.54
N GLY A 42 -1.62 12.05 1.39
CA GLY A 42 -1.45 12.12 2.83
C GLY A 42 -2.43 11.16 3.47
N GLN A 43 -1.96 10.39 4.44
CA GLN A 43 -2.82 9.62 5.32
C GLN A 43 -2.77 10.21 6.72
N GLN A 44 -3.85 10.02 7.48
CA GLN A 44 -3.94 10.43 8.89
C GLN A 44 -3.66 11.94 9.09
N ILE A 45 -4.25 12.77 8.23
CA ILE A 45 -4.03 14.23 8.23
C ILE A 45 -4.71 14.91 9.42
N ILE A 46 -5.72 14.27 9.99
CA ILE A 46 -6.33 14.72 11.25
C ILE A 46 -5.53 14.07 12.39
N PRO A 47 -4.59 14.80 13.04
CA PRO A 47 -3.82 14.23 14.13
C PRO A 47 -4.75 13.93 15.31
N GLN A 48 -4.92 12.64 15.61
CA GLN A 48 -5.67 12.21 16.77
C GLN A 48 -4.71 11.91 17.92
N THR A 49 -4.99 12.49 19.09
CA THR A 49 -4.33 12.09 20.33
C THR A 49 -5.13 10.94 20.93
N VAL A 50 -4.59 9.72 20.85
CA VAL A 50 -5.18 8.60 21.58
C VAL A 50 -4.69 8.71 23.03
N VAL A 51 -5.47 9.41 23.85
CA VAL A 51 -5.29 9.39 25.31
C VAL A 51 -6.00 8.14 25.82
N PHE A 52 -5.20 7.19 26.33
CA PHE A 52 -5.68 6.14 27.23
C PHE A 52 -5.67 6.70 28.65
N GLU A 53 -6.72 6.43 29.42
CA GLU A 53 -6.83 6.85 30.82
C GLU A 53 -5.66 6.23 31.59
N ASN A 54 -4.82 7.08 32.21
CA ASN A 54 -3.66 6.74 33.05
C ASN A 54 -2.32 6.32 32.39
N ASP A 55 -1.93 6.82 31.22
CA ASP A 55 -0.51 6.81 30.87
C ASP A 55 -0.02 8.09 30.19
N THR A 56 1.10 8.61 30.69
CA THR A 56 1.83 9.83 30.31
C THR A 56 2.45 9.79 28.91
N LEU A 57 2.01 8.88 28.05
CA LEU A 57 2.57 8.62 26.73
C LEU A 57 1.46 8.65 25.67
N GLY A 58 1.02 9.85 25.32
CA GLY A 58 0.10 10.05 24.21
C GLY A 58 0.73 9.60 22.89
N ILE A 59 0.26 8.48 22.33
CA ILE A 59 0.64 8.07 20.98
C ILE A 59 -0.08 9.01 20.02
N LYS A 60 0.69 9.94 19.44
CA LYS A 60 0.22 10.89 18.44
C LYS A 60 0.15 10.16 17.09
N LEU A 61 -1.02 10.16 16.46
CA LEU A 61 -1.14 9.72 15.07
C LEU A 61 -0.30 10.68 14.21
N VAL A 62 0.70 10.13 13.52
CA VAL A 62 1.65 10.89 12.73
C VAL A 62 1.18 10.91 11.28
N PRO A 63 1.06 12.09 10.63
CA PRO A 63 0.74 12.14 9.22
C PRO A 63 1.78 11.40 8.37
N HIS A 64 1.29 10.50 7.51
CA HIS A 64 2.11 9.79 6.54
C HIS A 64 1.92 10.45 5.16
N LEU A 65 2.97 11.08 4.65
CA LEU A 65 2.97 11.69 3.32
C LEU A 65 3.66 10.75 2.32
N PHE A 66 3.05 10.60 1.16
CA PHE A 66 3.56 9.80 0.06
C PHE A 66 3.64 10.68 -1.18
N ALA A 67 4.76 10.63 -1.87
CA ALA A 67 4.92 11.17 -3.21
C ALA A 67 5.29 10.03 -4.14
N THR A 68 4.69 9.97 -5.32
CA THR A 68 4.94 8.92 -6.31
C THR A 68 5.12 9.55 -7.66
N ALA A 69 6.07 9.05 -8.44
CA ALA A 69 6.24 9.42 -9.83
C ALA A 69 6.64 8.20 -10.63
N GLY A 70 6.22 8.14 -11.88
CA GLY A 70 6.62 7.08 -12.79
C GLY A 70 6.46 7.48 -14.24
N TYR A 71 7.12 6.72 -15.10
CA TYR A 71 7.13 6.95 -16.54
C TYR A 71 6.90 5.63 -17.26
N ARG A 72 6.10 5.64 -18.32
CA ARG A 72 5.88 4.49 -19.21
C ARG A 72 6.73 4.66 -20.47
N PHE A 73 7.75 3.81 -20.58
CA PHE A 73 8.55 3.66 -21.78
C PHE A 73 7.93 2.57 -22.67
N LEU A 74 7.54 2.95 -23.89
CA LEU A 74 7.26 1.97 -24.94
C LEU A 74 8.59 1.42 -25.46
N VAL A 75 8.98 0.22 -25.00
CA VAL A 75 10.21 -0.45 -25.45
C VAL A 75 10.00 -1.08 -26.82
N SER A 76 8.78 -1.55 -27.09
CA SER A 76 8.33 -2.10 -28.36
C SER A 76 6.82 -1.84 -28.53
N GLU A 77 6.24 -2.16 -29.68
CA GLU A 77 4.80 -2.06 -29.92
C GLU A 77 3.97 -2.92 -28.94
N ASP A 78 4.59 -4.02 -28.47
CA ASP A 78 3.96 -4.99 -27.59
C ASP A 78 4.46 -4.94 -26.14
N VAL A 79 5.52 -4.17 -25.84
CA VAL A 79 6.22 -4.18 -24.54
C VAL A 79 6.33 -2.77 -23.96
N ASN A 80 5.76 -2.60 -22.77
CA ASN A 80 5.85 -1.37 -21.98
C ASN A 80 6.71 -1.62 -20.73
N ALA A 81 7.64 -0.71 -20.45
CA ALA A 81 8.40 -0.69 -19.20
C ALA A 81 7.96 0.53 -18.38
N VAL A 82 7.59 0.31 -17.12
CA VAL A 82 7.06 1.32 -16.21
C VAL A 82 7.94 1.35 -14.95
N PRO A 83 9.07 2.06 -14.99
CA PRO A 83 9.77 2.46 -13.78
C PRO A 83 8.93 3.48 -13.00
N SER A 84 8.91 3.32 -11.69
CA SER A 84 8.29 4.24 -10.76
C SER A 84 9.07 4.32 -9.45
N VAL A 85 8.97 5.45 -8.79
CA VAL A 85 9.56 5.72 -7.49
C VAL A 85 8.47 6.28 -6.59
N MET A 86 8.49 5.85 -5.34
CA MET A 86 7.66 6.38 -4.28
C MET A 86 8.55 6.79 -3.11
N VAL A 87 8.28 7.97 -2.56
CA VAL A 87 8.92 8.50 -1.37
C VAL A 87 7.87 8.58 -0.28
N LYS A 88 8.18 7.99 0.87
CA LYS A 88 7.33 8.03 2.06
C LYS A 88 8.01 8.86 3.15
N TYR A 89 7.28 9.84 3.66
CA TYR A 89 7.70 10.71 4.74
C TYR A 89 6.75 10.56 5.93
N VAL A 90 7.30 10.35 7.12
CA VAL A 90 6.54 10.11 8.36
C VAL A 90 7.14 10.99 9.46
N SER A 91 6.40 11.99 9.91
CA SER A 91 6.90 13.00 10.84
C SER A 91 7.27 12.42 12.22
N GLY A 92 8.56 12.30 12.51
CA GLY A 92 9.04 11.78 13.80
C GLY A 92 9.52 10.33 13.76
N SER A 93 9.61 9.71 12.58
CA SER A 93 10.33 8.45 12.41
C SER A 93 11.81 8.71 12.04
N PRO A 94 12.78 8.14 12.78
CA PRO A 94 14.21 8.28 12.46
C PRO A 94 14.61 7.60 11.14
N SER A 95 13.72 6.80 10.54
CA SER A 95 13.93 6.05 9.30
C SER A 95 13.34 6.74 8.06
N THR A 96 13.02 8.04 8.14
CA THR A 96 12.45 8.81 7.02
C THR A 96 13.46 9.79 6.42
N PRO A 97 13.41 10.05 5.10
CA PRO A 97 12.47 9.51 4.11
C PRO A 97 12.77 8.05 3.70
N GLN A 98 11.73 7.27 3.41
CA GLN A 98 11.83 5.92 2.85
C GLN A 98 11.61 5.99 1.33
N PHE A 99 12.43 5.26 0.57
CA PHE A 99 12.36 5.22 -0.88
C PHE A 99 11.99 3.81 -1.37
N ASP A 100 10.99 3.75 -2.24
CA ASP A 100 10.49 2.54 -2.87
C ASP A 100 10.67 2.71 -4.38
N LEU A 101 11.53 1.89 -4.97
CA LEU A 101 11.75 1.83 -6.41
C LEU A 101 10.98 0.64 -6.96
N ASN A 102 10.24 0.81 -8.04
CA ASN A 102 9.49 -0.25 -8.68
C ASN A 102 9.71 -0.20 -10.19
N LEU A 103 9.77 -1.36 -10.82
CA LEU A 103 9.89 -1.51 -12.26
C LEU A 103 8.92 -2.59 -12.70
N LYS A 104 7.99 -2.24 -13.58
CA LYS A 104 7.01 -3.17 -14.14
C LYS A 104 7.18 -3.26 -15.65
N PHE A 105 7.31 -4.45 -16.19
CA PHE A 105 7.19 -4.70 -17.62
C PHE A 105 5.84 -5.32 -17.92
N GLN A 106 5.20 -4.86 -18.98
CA GLN A 106 3.88 -5.30 -19.41
C GLN A 106 3.95 -5.69 -20.89
N TYR A 107 3.51 -6.91 -21.19
CA TYR A 107 3.48 -7.50 -22.52
C TYR A 107 2.04 -7.68 -22.98
N LYS A 108 1.67 -6.98 -24.06
CA LYS A 108 0.34 -7.01 -24.70
C LYS A 108 -0.84 -6.86 -23.74
N ASP A 109 -0.62 -6.18 -22.61
CA ASP A 109 -1.57 -6.04 -21.50
C ASP A 109 -2.08 -7.37 -20.88
N LEU A 110 -1.55 -8.50 -21.35
CA LEU A 110 -1.88 -9.86 -20.94
C LEU A 110 -0.97 -10.31 -19.81
N LEU A 111 0.35 -10.21 -20.00
CA LEU A 111 1.34 -10.63 -19.03
C LEU A 111 2.05 -9.41 -18.48
N TRP A 112 2.31 -9.39 -17.18
CA TRP A 112 3.19 -8.40 -16.60
C TRP A 112 4.14 -9.05 -15.61
N LEU A 113 5.35 -8.55 -15.56
CA LEU A 113 6.34 -8.86 -14.55
C LEU A 113 6.75 -7.57 -13.86
N GLY A 114 7.06 -7.64 -12.58
CA GLY A 114 7.49 -6.48 -11.82
C GLY A 114 8.52 -6.85 -10.79
N GLY A 115 9.32 -5.86 -10.42
CA GLY A 115 10.23 -5.95 -9.30
C GLY A 115 10.23 -4.65 -8.54
N GLY A 116 10.38 -4.72 -7.23
CA GLY A 116 10.47 -3.56 -6.37
C GLY A 116 11.65 -3.67 -5.41
N TYR A 117 12.24 -2.54 -5.06
CA TYR A 117 13.21 -2.41 -4.00
C TYR A 117 12.71 -1.38 -3.01
N ARG A 118 12.54 -1.78 -1.75
CA ARG A 118 12.14 -0.93 -0.65
C ARG A 118 13.33 -0.72 0.27
N GLN A 119 13.79 0.52 0.36
CA GLN A 119 14.92 0.87 1.21
C GLN A 119 14.63 0.47 2.66
N ASN A 120 15.59 -0.18 3.30
CA ASN A 120 15.50 -0.68 4.67
C ASN A 120 14.41 -1.75 4.90
N ASN A 121 13.83 -2.36 3.85
CA ASN A 121 12.94 -3.51 4.00
C ASN A 121 13.41 -4.71 3.18
N GLY A 122 13.62 -4.55 1.86
CA GLY A 122 13.97 -5.67 1.00
C GLY A 122 13.62 -5.50 -0.47
N PHE A 123 13.65 -6.62 -1.19
CA PHE A 123 13.31 -6.73 -2.60
C PHE A 123 11.99 -7.49 -2.77
N SER A 124 11.25 -7.17 -3.82
CA SER A 124 10.02 -7.85 -4.19
C SER A 124 10.08 -8.22 -5.66
N GLY A 125 9.56 -9.40 -5.99
CA GLY A 125 9.38 -9.86 -7.36
C GLY A 125 7.93 -10.24 -7.55
N MET A 126 7.34 -9.87 -8.68
CA MET A 126 5.94 -10.11 -8.97
C MET A 126 5.75 -10.49 -10.43
N ILE A 127 4.79 -11.36 -10.69
CA ILE A 127 4.37 -11.75 -12.03
C ILE A 127 2.86 -11.90 -12.02
N GLY A 128 2.21 -11.49 -13.09
CA GLY A 128 0.78 -11.66 -13.22
C GLY A 128 0.33 -11.79 -14.66
N LEU A 129 -0.87 -12.35 -14.77
CA LEU A 129 -1.54 -12.69 -16.00
C LEU A 129 -2.96 -12.13 -15.91
N ASN A 130 -3.32 -11.29 -16.86
CA ASN A 130 -4.69 -10.84 -17.10
C ASN A 130 -5.24 -11.71 -18.21
N VAL A 131 -6.25 -12.53 -17.94
CA VAL A 131 -6.85 -13.41 -18.96
C VAL A 131 -8.16 -12.82 -19.39
N GLY A 132 -8.09 -12.03 -20.46
CA GLY A 132 -9.20 -11.22 -20.93
C GLY A 132 -9.72 -10.26 -19.86
N ASN A 133 -10.90 -9.69 -20.09
CA ASN A 133 -11.51 -8.72 -19.16
C ASN A 133 -12.33 -9.41 -18.05
N THR A 134 -11.94 -10.62 -17.65
CA THR A 134 -12.75 -11.46 -16.75
C THR A 134 -12.01 -11.79 -15.47
N PHE A 135 -10.73 -12.18 -15.57
CA PHE A 135 -9.95 -12.53 -14.39
C PHE A 135 -8.48 -12.14 -14.51
N ASN A 136 -7.90 -11.74 -13.38
CA ASN A 136 -6.48 -11.47 -13.24
C ASN A 136 -5.91 -12.32 -12.12
N VAL A 137 -4.76 -12.94 -12.37
CA VAL A 137 -4.01 -13.71 -11.38
C VAL A 137 -2.63 -13.11 -11.26
N GLY A 138 -2.21 -12.80 -10.03
CA GLY A 138 -0.90 -12.29 -9.70
C GLY A 138 -0.26 -13.14 -8.62
N TYR A 139 1.06 -13.28 -8.71
CA TYR A 139 1.87 -13.87 -7.69
C TYR A 139 3.02 -12.93 -7.36
N ALA A 140 3.25 -12.70 -6.06
CA ALA A 140 4.34 -11.88 -5.57
C ALA A 140 5.17 -12.65 -4.55
N TYR A 141 6.46 -12.35 -4.55
CA TYR A 141 7.43 -12.85 -3.60
C TYR A 141 8.21 -11.68 -3.01
N ASP A 142 8.03 -11.44 -1.71
CA ASP A 142 8.74 -10.42 -0.96
C ASP A 142 9.90 -11.04 -0.19
N TYR A 143 11.11 -10.64 -0.57
CA TYR A 143 12.35 -11.00 0.11
C TYR A 143 12.81 -9.85 1.02
N THR A 144 12.63 -10.04 2.33
CA THR A 144 12.99 -9.04 3.35
C THR A 144 14.47 -9.15 3.72
N THR A 145 15.23 -8.06 3.59
CA THR A 145 16.69 -8.02 3.86
C THR A 145 17.04 -7.50 5.26
N THR A 146 16.04 -7.13 6.07
CA THR A 146 16.25 -6.61 7.44
C THR A 146 16.55 -7.71 8.45
N GLN A 147 16.89 -7.32 9.69
CA GLN A 147 17.17 -8.24 10.81
C GLN A 147 16.00 -9.20 11.15
N LEU A 148 14.79 -8.97 10.61
CA LEU A 148 13.66 -9.91 10.64
C LEU A 148 13.81 -11.13 9.71
N ASN A 149 14.80 -11.15 8.81
CA ASN A 149 15.16 -12.33 7.99
C ASN A 149 15.69 -13.50 8.86
N THR A 150 15.96 -13.29 10.14
CA THR A 150 16.24 -14.39 11.09
C THR A 150 15.00 -15.22 11.44
N VAL A 151 13.79 -14.76 11.11
CA VAL A 151 12.52 -15.42 11.45
C VAL A 151 11.57 -15.59 10.25
N SER A 152 11.76 -14.83 9.15
CA SER A 152 10.90 -14.88 7.96
C SER A 152 11.70 -15.11 6.68
N ASN A 153 11.55 -16.30 6.07
CA ASN A 153 12.21 -16.73 4.81
C ASN A 153 11.52 -16.15 3.55
N GLY A 154 11.03 -14.91 3.62
CA GLY A 154 10.24 -14.30 2.56
C GLY A 154 8.76 -14.69 2.60
N THR A 155 7.94 -13.91 1.90
CA THR A 155 6.47 -14.06 1.87
C THR A 155 6.01 -14.31 0.44
N HIS A 156 5.15 -15.31 0.28
CA HIS A 156 4.51 -15.64 -0.99
C HIS A 156 3.07 -15.16 -0.96
N GLU A 157 2.70 -14.29 -1.89
CA GLU A 157 1.34 -13.76 -2.00
C GLU A 157 0.73 -14.17 -3.33
N LEU A 158 -0.50 -14.69 -3.29
CA LEU A 158 -1.29 -15.00 -4.48
C LEU A 158 -2.52 -14.10 -4.48
N VAL A 159 -2.71 -13.37 -5.57
CA VAL A 159 -3.83 -12.45 -5.77
C VAL A 159 -4.66 -12.95 -6.93
N ILE A 160 -5.96 -13.07 -6.72
CA ILE A 160 -6.93 -13.41 -7.77
C ILE A 160 -8.00 -12.31 -7.75
N GLY A 161 -8.21 -11.66 -8.89
CA GLY A 161 -9.26 -10.68 -9.07
C GLY A 161 -10.23 -11.09 -10.17
N PHE A 162 -11.48 -10.67 -9.99
CA PHE A 162 -12.58 -10.90 -10.92
C PHE A 162 -13.14 -9.56 -11.36
N LEU A 163 -13.23 -9.36 -12.68
CA LEU A 163 -13.81 -8.17 -13.28
C LEU A 163 -15.29 -8.46 -13.58
N LEU A 164 -16.19 -7.83 -12.85
CA LEU A 164 -17.63 -7.99 -13.02
C LEU A 164 -18.19 -6.90 -13.95
N GLY A 165 -19.01 -7.30 -14.93
CA GLY A 165 -19.80 -6.35 -15.73
C GLY A 165 -19.04 -5.62 -16.84
N ASN A 166 -17.93 -6.16 -17.35
CA ASN A 166 -17.23 -5.58 -18.50
C ASN A 166 -17.97 -5.84 -19.83
N SER A 167 -19.13 -5.18 -20.00
CA SER A 167 -20.05 -5.37 -21.14
C SER A 167 -19.50 -4.88 -22.48
N TYR A 168 -18.44 -4.08 -22.49
CA TYR A 168 -17.94 -3.46 -23.71
C TYR A 168 -16.95 -4.29 -24.50
N GLY A 169 -16.48 -5.44 -24.00
CA GLY A 169 -15.47 -6.24 -24.72
C GLY A 169 -14.18 -5.48 -25.04
N ASP A 170 -14.05 -4.23 -24.56
CA ASP A 170 -12.87 -3.39 -24.70
C ASP A 170 -11.78 -4.07 -23.92
N THR A 171 -10.91 -4.77 -24.65
CA THR A 171 -9.76 -5.50 -24.14
C THR A 171 -8.76 -4.61 -23.43
N CYS A 172 -8.98 -3.30 -23.35
CA CYS A 172 -8.28 -2.36 -22.49
C CYS A 172 -8.97 -0.99 -22.46
N PRO A 173 -8.87 -0.23 -21.34
CA PRO A 173 -8.92 1.22 -21.41
C PRO A 173 -7.61 1.72 -22.04
N ARG A 174 -7.42 1.54 -23.36
CA ARG A 174 -6.23 2.05 -24.07
C ARG A 174 -6.05 3.57 -23.95
N ASN A 175 -7.12 4.27 -23.57
CA ASN A 175 -7.19 5.72 -23.45
C ASN A 175 -7.51 6.21 -22.03
N VAL A 176 -7.49 5.34 -21.01
CA VAL A 176 -7.74 5.75 -19.62
C VAL A 176 -6.71 5.07 -18.71
N TRP A 177 -5.52 5.66 -18.67
CA TRP A 177 -4.47 5.39 -17.69
C TRP A 177 -3.81 6.71 -17.32
#